data_AF-A0A225VRY0-F1
#
_entry.id   AF-A0A225VRY0-F1
#
_cell.length_a   1.000
_cell.length_b   1.000
_cell.length_c   1.000
_cell.angle_alpha   90.00
_cell.angle_beta   90.00
_cell.angle_gamma   90.00
#
_symmetry.space_group_name_H-M   'P 1'
#
loop_
_entity.id
_entity.type
_entity.pdbx_description
1 polymer ?
#
loop_
_entity_poly.entity_id
_entity_poly.type
_entity_poly.pdbx_seq_one_letter_code
_entity_poly.pdbx_strand_id
1 'polypeptide(L)'
;MPSTRWATKQRSYTTQDKREALRLAAVVGAKAVATVLGYPPHWVRQHDAILRFRGAQTSKSLKDQGREEMIPFAHGLLTFMKDVRREGEVS
;
A
#
# COMPACT_ATOMS: atom_id res chain seq x y z
N MET A 1 -39.42 9.00 -2.57
CA MET A 1 -38.26 9.65 -1.93
C MET A 1 -37.05 8.75 -2.13
N PRO A 2 -35.94 9.20 -2.73
CA PRO A 2 -34.79 8.31 -2.88
C PRO A 2 -34.10 8.18 -1.53
N SER A 3 -34.07 6.94 -1.03
CA SER A 3 -33.35 6.53 0.17
C SER A 3 -31.87 6.86 0.04
N THR A 4 -31.34 7.66 0.97
CA THR A 4 -29.91 7.96 1.08
C THR A 4 -29.19 6.69 1.55
N ARG A 5 -28.91 5.77 0.61
CA ARG A 5 -27.98 4.66 0.84
C ARG A 5 -26.66 5.29 1.26
N TRP A 6 -26.25 5.11 2.51
CA TRP A 6 -24.89 5.47 2.91
C TRP A 6 -23.95 4.75 1.96
N ALA A 7 -23.19 5.52 1.17
CA ALA A 7 -22.14 4.97 0.34
C ALA A 7 -21.25 4.11 1.25
N THR A 8 -21.25 2.80 1.01
CA THR A 8 -20.43 1.84 1.75
C THR A 8 -19.00 2.36 1.77
N LYS A 9 -18.51 2.75 2.96
CA LYS A 9 -17.13 3.24 3.14
C LYS A 9 -16.19 2.24 2.49
N GLN A 10 -15.49 2.63 1.43
CA GLN A 10 -14.49 1.79 0.79
C GLN A 10 -13.50 1.34 1.88
N ARG A 11 -13.46 0.03 2.16
CA ARG A 11 -12.64 -0.54 3.24
C ARG A 11 -11.15 -0.50 2.89
N SER A 12 -10.80 -0.23 1.63
CA SER A 12 -9.42 -0.20 1.15
C SER A 12 -9.26 0.86 0.06
N TYR A 13 -8.23 1.67 0.21
CA TYR A 13 -7.84 2.71 -0.73
C TYR A 13 -6.42 2.45 -1.21
N THR A 14 -6.18 2.70 -2.49
CA THR A 14 -4.85 2.63 -3.08
C THR A 14 -3.99 3.81 -2.63
N THR A 15 -2.67 3.71 -2.79
CA THR A 15 -1.77 4.84 -2.54
C THR A 15 -2.08 6.02 -3.47
N GLN A 16 -2.56 5.75 -4.68
CA GLN A 16 -3.02 6.81 -5.59
C GLN A 16 -4.20 7.58 -5.01
N ASP A 17 -5.25 6.89 -4.56
CA ASP A 17 -6.45 7.53 -3.96
C ASP A 17 -6.06 8.41 -2.77
N LYS A 18 -5.15 7.90 -1.93
CA LYS A 18 -4.63 8.64 -0.77
C LYS A 18 -3.90 9.92 -1.20
N ARG A 19 -3.10 9.87 -2.27
CA ARG A 19 -2.36 11.04 -2.79
C ARG A 19 -3.29 12.07 -3.39
N GLU A 20 -4.29 11.64 -4.16
CA GLU A 20 -5.27 12.55 -4.74
C GLU A 20 -6.08 13.26 -3.65
N ALA A 21 -6.52 12.53 -2.62
CA ALA A 21 -7.19 13.12 -1.47
C ALA A 21 -6.31 14.16 -0.76
N LEU A 22 -5.00 13.89 -0.58
CA LEU A 22 -4.07 14.85 0.03
C LEU A 22 -3.81 16.07 -0.85
N ARG A 23 -3.72 15.91 -2.18
CA ARG A 23 -3.60 17.04 -3.12
C ARG A 23 -4.84 17.94 -3.08
N LEU A 24 -6.03 17.34 -3.07
CA LEU A 24 -7.28 18.09 -2.93
C LEU A 24 -7.36 18.79 -1.58
N ALA A 25 -6.91 18.13 -0.50
CA ALA A 25 -6.87 18.71 0.83
C ALA A 25 -5.92 19.92 0.93
N ALA A 26 -4.85 19.96 0.12
CA ALA A 26 -3.96 21.12 0.05
C ALA A 26 -4.64 22.35 -0.60
N VAL A 27 -5.61 22.15 -1.50
CA VAL A 27 -6.31 23.23 -2.21
C VAL A 27 -7.56 23.69 -1.44
N VAL A 28 -8.36 22.75 -0.96
CA VAL A 28 -9.70 23.03 -0.38
C VAL A 28 -9.70 22.97 1.16
N GLY A 29 -8.61 22.45 1.75
CA GLY A 29 -8.49 22.22 3.19
C GLY A 29 -8.95 20.82 3.61
N ALA A 30 -8.20 20.20 4.51
CA ALA A 30 -8.41 18.82 4.95
C ALA A 30 -9.81 18.52 5.50
N LYS A 31 -10.44 19.49 6.17
CA LYS A 31 -11.78 19.32 6.75
C LYS A 31 -12.86 19.17 5.67
N ALA A 32 -12.82 20.01 4.65
CA ALA A 32 -13.78 19.97 3.54
C ALA A 32 -13.63 18.66 2.74
N VAL A 33 -12.39 18.26 2.46
CA VAL A 33 -12.12 17.05 1.68
C VAL A 33 -12.45 15.79 2.50
N ALA A 34 -12.26 15.78 3.82
CA ALA A 34 -12.69 14.65 4.66
C ALA A 34 -14.22 14.48 4.68
N THR A 35 -14.99 15.57 4.61
CA THR A 35 -16.45 15.52 4.49
C THR A 35 -16.91 15.04 3.12
N VAL A 36 -16.25 15.47 2.04
CA VAL A 36 -16.65 15.16 0.65
C VAL A 36 -16.17 13.76 0.21
N LEU A 37 -14.89 13.44 0.43
CA LEU A 37 -14.30 12.16 0.03
C LEU A 37 -14.38 11.09 1.12
N GLY A 38 -14.78 11.44 2.34
CA GLY A 38 -14.95 10.47 3.43
C GLY A 38 -13.65 9.79 3.89
N TYR A 39 -12.49 10.38 3.59
CA TYR A 39 -11.21 9.74 3.88
C TYR A 39 -10.80 9.86 5.36
N PRO A 40 -10.03 8.92 5.90
CA PRO A 40 -9.63 8.91 7.30
C PRO A 40 -8.71 10.09 7.68
N PRO A 41 -8.95 10.78 8.82
CA PRO A 41 -8.11 11.90 9.28
C PRO A 41 -6.63 11.53 9.50
N HIS A 42 -6.32 10.26 9.78
CA HIS A 42 -4.95 9.81 10.03
C HIS A 42 -4.04 9.89 8.80
N TRP A 43 -4.59 10.04 7.58
CA TRP A 43 -3.78 10.23 6.38
C TRP A 43 -3.06 11.57 6.33
N VAL A 44 -3.62 12.61 6.94
CA VAL A 44 -2.95 13.90 7.09
C VAL A 44 -1.69 13.74 7.96
N ARG A 45 -1.78 12.93 9.03
CA ARG A 45 -0.62 12.60 9.86
C ARG A 45 0.41 11.75 9.11
N GLN A 46 -0.03 10.91 8.18
CA GLN A 46 0.84 10.05 7.36
C GLN A 46 1.22 10.67 6.01
N HIS A 47 0.97 11.98 5.80
CA HIS A 47 1.11 12.60 4.48
C HIS A 47 2.51 12.40 3.88
N ASP A 48 3.56 12.60 4.68
CA ASP A 48 4.94 12.39 4.26
C ASP A 48 5.20 10.94 3.82
N ALA A 49 4.71 9.96 4.56
CA ALA A 49 4.89 8.55 4.24
C ALA A 49 4.16 8.17 2.94
N ILE A 50 2.95 8.70 2.73
CA ILE A 50 2.15 8.47 1.52
C ILE A 50 2.82 9.12 0.29
N LEU A 51 3.36 10.33 0.44
CA LEU A 51 4.03 11.05 -0.64
C LEU A 51 5.39 10.44 -0.98
N ARG A 52 6.17 10.02 0.01
CA ARG A 52 7.50 9.41 -0.16
C ARG A 52 7.47 7.93 -0.56
N PHE A 53 6.30 7.28 -0.50
CA PHE A 53 6.17 5.87 -0.86
C PHE A 53 6.61 5.61 -2.31
N ARG A 54 7.62 4.76 -2.50
CA ARG A 54 8.19 4.44 -3.82
C ARG A 54 7.62 3.16 -4.44
N GLY A 55 6.75 2.44 -3.75
CA GLY A 55 6.12 1.21 -4.26
C GLY A 55 4.98 1.48 -5.24
N ALA A 56 4.30 0.41 -5.65
CA ALA A 56 3.21 0.48 -6.64
C ALA A 56 2.07 1.41 -6.19
N GLN A 57 1.61 2.28 -7.09
CA GLN A 57 0.51 3.21 -6.79
C GLN A 57 -0.83 2.51 -6.51
N THR A 58 -1.02 1.33 -7.12
CA THR A 58 -2.15 0.43 -6.90
C THR A 58 -2.06 -0.32 -5.56
N SER A 59 -0.91 -0.26 -4.87
CA SER A 59 -0.75 -0.88 -3.56
C SER A 59 -1.68 -0.23 -2.54
N LYS A 60 -2.31 -1.06 -1.73
CA LYS A 60 -3.16 -0.64 -0.60
C LYS A 60 -2.35 -0.39 0.66
N SER A 61 -1.13 -0.91 0.72
CA SER A 61 -0.23 -0.88 1.88
C SER A 61 1.01 -0.05 1.59
N LEU A 62 1.44 0.73 2.58
CA LEU A 62 2.72 1.43 2.56
C LEU A 62 3.89 0.54 3.00
N LYS A 63 3.61 -0.71 3.44
CA LYS A 63 4.60 -1.63 4.04
C LYS A 63 5.46 -2.39 3.04
N ASP A 64 5.18 -2.32 1.73
CA ASP A 64 5.91 -3.09 0.71
C ASP A 64 7.26 -2.46 0.30
N GLN A 65 7.86 -1.63 1.15
CA GLN A 65 9.23 -1.15 0.94
C GLN A 65 10.22 -2.23 1.36
N GLY A 66 10.43 -3.19 0.46
CA GLY A 66 11.34 -4.30 0.64
C GLY A 66 10.73 -5.36 1.55
N ARG A 67 10.60 -6.59 1.05
CA ARG A 67 10.63 -7.73 1.96
C ARG A 67 11.95 -7.63 2.69
N GLU A 68 11.91 -7.33 3.98
CA GLU A 68 13.04 -7.60 4.86
C GLU A 68 13.30 -9.10 4.73
N GLU A 69 14.43 -9.46 4.12
CA GLU A 69 14.91 -10.83 4.18
C GLU A 69 15.23 -11.10 5.64
N MET A 70 14.26 -11.66 6.36
CA MET A 70 14.38 -12.05 7.77
C MET A 70 15.61 -12.95 8.01
N ILE A 71 16.07 -13.61 6.95
CA ILE A 71 17.29 -14.40 6.90
C ILE A 71 18.13 -13.82 5.75
N PRO A 72 19.25 -13.13 6.02
CA PRO A 72 20.07 -12.42 5.02
C PRO A 72 20.75 -13.32 3.96
N PHE A 73 20.49 -14.62 3.97
CA PHE A 73 20.99 -15.61 3.01
C PHE A 73 19.91 -16.59 2.53
N ALA A 74 18.62 -16.32 2.79
CA ALA A 74 17.53 -17.22 2.41
C ALA A 74 17.53 -17.53 0.90
N HIS A 75 17.78 -16.51 0.07
CA HIS A 75 17.84 -16.70 -1.36
C HIS A 75 18.99 -17.65 -1.78
N GLY A 76 20.18 -17.46 -1.22
CA GLY A 76 21.34 -18.32 -1.48
C GLY A 76 21.13 -19.77 -1.02
N LEU A 77 20.54 -19.96 0.16
CA LEU A 77 20.23 -21.30 0.68
C LEU A 77 19.18 -22.03 -0.18
N LEU A 78 18.13 -21.33 -0.59
CA LEU A 78 17.09 -21.92 -1.43
C LEU A 78 17.63 -22.32 -2.81
N THR A 79 18.55 -21.53 -3.38
CA THR A 79 19.21 -21.85 -4.65
C THR A 79 20.10 -23.08 -4.49
N PHE A 80 20.94 -23.13 -3.45
CA PHE A 80 21.77 -24.30 -3.15
C PHE A 80 20.94 -25.58 -2.96
N MET A 81 19.85 -25.53 -2.19
CA MET A 81 18.96 -26.67 -1.98
C MET A 81 18.26 -27.13 -3.27
N LYS A 82 17.98 -26.20 -4.20
CA LYS A 82 17.38 -26.54 -5.51
C LYS A 82 18.41 -27.20 -6.42
N ASP A 83 19.64 -26.71 -6.44
CA ASP A 83 20.72 -27.28 -7.25
C ASP A 83 21.06 -28.70 -6.78
N VAL A 84 21.18 -28.93 -5.47
CA VAL A 84 21.40 -30.27 -4.90
C VAL A 84 20.29 -31.26 -5.28
N ARG A 85 19.02 -30.82 -5.34
CA ARG A 85 17.91 -31.67 -5.80
C ARG A 85 18.00 -32.00 -7.28
N ARG A 86 18.49 -31.06 -8.10
CA ARG A 86 18.59 -31.23 -9.55
C ARG A 86 19.73 -32.17 -9.93
N GLU A 87 20.85 -32.14 -9.21
CA GLU A 87 21.99 -33.02 -9.45
C GLU A 87 21.74 -34.46 -8.98
N GLY A 88 20.85 -34.67 -8.00
CA GLY A 88 20.44 -36.00 -7.57
C GLY A 88 19.49 -36.75 -8.52
N GLU A 89 18.84 -36.06 -9.47
CA GLU A 89 17.91 -36.67 -10.44
C GLU A 89 18.56 -37.07 -11.78
N VAL A 90 19.86 -36.79 -11.97
CA VAL A 90 20.59 -37.08 -13.23
C VAL A 90 21.48 -38.34 -13.11
N SER A 91 21.31 -39.12 -12.03
CA SER A 91 22.09 -40.35 -11.80
C SER A 91 21.36 -41.63 -12.17
#